data_AF-A0A966NRK3-F1
#
_entry.id   AF-A0A966NRK3-F1
#
_cell.length_a   1.000
_cell.length_b   1.000
_cell.length_c   1.000
_cell.angle_alpha   90.00
_cell.angle_beta   90.00
_cell.angle_gamma   90.00
#
_symmetry.space_group_name_H-M   'P 1'
#
loop_
_entity.id
_entity.type
_entity.pdbx_description
1 polymer ?
#
loop_
_entity_poly.entity_id
_entity_poly.type
_entity_poly.pdbx_seq_one_letter_code
_entity_poly.pdbx_strand_id
1 'polypeptide(L)'
;ALVTAGLNPIRFLVLPRVLAGLVVAPILTIYADLVSVFSSSLTMLIYGVPLVNFYEGVLNTVVLEDIFSGLTKATLFGVVVASVGCLRGMQTGTGAAAVGISTTRAVVSSIVMITVVDGIFAYVSYRTGF
;
A
#
# COMPACT_ATOMS: atom_id res chain seq x y z
N ALA A 1 21.29 -21.59 -11.52
CA ALA A 1 21.56 -20.59 -12.56
C ALA A 1 22.08 -19.25 -11.99
N LEU A 2 21.37 -18.57 -11.07
CA LEU A 2 21.87 -17.32 -10.45
C LEU A 2 22.95 -17.56 -9.36
N VAL A 3 22.75 -18.56 -8.51
CA VAL A 3 23.75 -18.94 -7.47
C VAL A 3 25.05 -19.49 -8.10
N THR A 4 24.93 -20.12 -9.27
CA THR A 4 26.07 -20.65 -10.04
C THR A 4 26.92 -19.56 -10.70
N ALA A 5 26.43 -18.31 -10.76
CA ALA A 5 27.15 -17.16 -11.31
C ALA A 5 27.80 -16.26 -10.22
N GLY A 6 27.74 -16.64 -8.93
CA GLY A 6 28.34 -15.89 -7.83
C GLY A 6 27.62 -14.58 -7.45
N LEU A 7 26.48 -14.28 -8.08
CA LEU A 7 25.70 -13.08 -7.81
C LEU A 7 24.62 -13.37 -6.76
N ASN A 8 24.52 -12.49 -5.77
CA ASN A 8 23.53 -12.59 -4.69
C ASN A 8 22.10 -12.38 -5.26
N PRO A 9 21.27 -13.43 -5.43
CA PRO A 9 20.01 -13.36 -6.17
C PRO A 9 18.98 -12.44 -5.51
N ILE A 10 19.08 -12.28 -4.18
CA ILE A 10 18.24 -11.38 -3.39
C ILE A 10 18.45 -9.92 -3.83
N ARG A 11 19.70 -9.52 -4.04
CA ARG A 11 20.02 -8.13 -4.40
C ARG A 11 19.64 -7.80 -5.85
N PHE A 12 19.76 -8.75 -6.77
CA PHE A 12 19.44 -8.48 -8.19
C PHE A 12 17.96 -8.63 -8.56
N LEU A 13 17.20 -9.47 -7.85
CA LEU A 13 15.79 -9.74 -8.19
C LEU A 13 14.78 -9.00 -7.29
N VAL A 14 15.12 -8.80 -6.01
CA VAL A 14 14.19 -8.20 -5.03
C VAL A 14 14.27 -6.67 -5.03
N LEU A 15 15.47 -6.09 -5.13
CA LEU A 15 15.63 -4.62 -5.19
C LEU A 15 14.81 -3.96 -6.30
N PRO A 16 14.87 -4.40 -7.58
CA PRO A 16 14.08 -3.75 -8.63
C PRO A 16 12.56 -3.90 -8.41
N ARG A 17 12.11 -5.02 -7.83
CA ARG A 17 10.69 -5.23 -7.51
C ARG A 17 10.20 -4.36 -6.36
N VAL A 18 11.03 -4.19 -5.33
CA VAL A 18 10.71 -3.32 -4.19
C VAL A 18 10.71 -1.85 -4.62
N LEU A 19 11.66 -1.43 -5.46
CA LEU A 19 11.66 -0.08 -6.04
C LEU A 19 10.42 0.18 -6.90
N ALA A 20 10.01 -0.79 -7.72
CA ALA A 20 8.76 -0.69 -8.47
C ALA A 20 7.55 -0.57 -7.53
N GLY A 21 7.47 -1.39 -6.47
CA GLY A 21 6.41 -1.31 -5.47
C GLY A 21 6.37 0.03 -4.74
N LEU A 22 7.52 0.63 -4.47
CA LEU A 22 7.68 1.93 -3.81
C LEU A 22 7.09 3.07 -4.65
N VAL A 23 7.21 3.01 -5.99
CA VAL A 23 6.65 4.04 -6.89
C VAL A 23 5.21 3.76 -7.27
N VAL A 24 4.84 2.50 -7.47
CA VAL A 24 3.49 2.12 -7.91
C VAL A 24 2.47 2.29 -6.77
N ALA A 25 2.83 1.98 -5.52
CA ALA A 25 1.91 2.12 -4.39
C ALA A 25 1.36 3.56 -4.22
N PRO A 26 2.19 4.62 -4.16
CA PRO A 26 1.69 5.99 -4.03
C PRO A 26 0.94 6.48 -5.28
N ILE A 27 1.33 6.03 -6.49
CA ILE A 27 0.59 6.40 -7.70
C ILE A 27 -0.84 5.84 -7.65
N LEU A 28 -0.99 4.62 -7.12
CA LEU A 28 -2.26 3.93 -7.06
C LEU A 28 -3.17 4.53 -5.97
N THR A 29 -2.59 5.01 -4.86
CA THR A 29 -3.36 5.71 -3.82
C THR A 29 -3.88 7.05 -4.31
N ILE A 30 -3.06 7.84 -5.02
CA ILE A 30 -3.54 9.11 -5.61
C ILE A 30 -4.70 8.85 -6.58
N TYR A 31 -4.59 7.79 -7.39
CA TYR A 31 -5.69 7.41 -8.28
C TYR A 31 -6.95 7.00 -7.50
N ALA A 32 -6.80 6.21 -6.44
CA ALA A 32 -7.92 5.82 -5.57
C ALA A 32 -8.58 7.02 -4.90
N ASP A 33 -7.81 8.02 -4.46
CA ASP A 33 -8.32 9.25 -3.86
C ASP A 33 -9.14 10.08 -4.85
N LEU A 34 -8.68 10.21 -6.10
CA LEU A 34 -9.44 10.88 -7.17
C LEU A 34 -10.78 10.19 -7.44
N VAL A 35 -10.77 8.86 -7.54
CA VAL A 35 -11.99 8.07 -7.75
C VAL A 35 -12.92 8.16 -6.53
N SER A 36 -12.36 8.19 -5.32
CA SER A 36 -13.11 8.34 -4.06
C SER A 36 -13.86 9.68 -4.00
N VAL A 37 -13.18 10.79 -4.31
CA VAL A 37 -13.80 12.13 -4.34
C VAL A 37 -14.90 12.21 -5.40
N PHE A 38 -14.66 11.66 -6.60
CA PHE A 38 -15.65 11.63 -7.66
C PHE A 38 -16.90 10.84 -7.26
N SER A 39 -16.71 9.65 -6.68
CA SER A 39 -17.81 8.79 -6.21
C SER A 39 -18.60 9.42 -5.06
N SER A 40 -17.92 10.13 -4.16
CA SER A 40 -18.53 10.86 -3.04
C SER A 40 -19.38 12.03 -3.52
N SER A 41 -18.89 12.80 -4.50
CA SER A 41 -19.63 13.90 -5.14
C SER A 41 -20.91 13.41 -5.83
N LEU A 42 -20.82 12.31 -6.58
CA LEU A 42 -21.98 11.69 -7.22
C LEU A 42 -23.01 11.22 -6.20
N THR A 43 -22.57 10.63 -5.10
CA THR A 43 -23.46 10.17 -4.02
C THR A 43 -24.17 11.36 -3.37
N MET A 44 -23.48 12.45 -3.06
CA MET A 44 -24.10 13.64 -2.46
C MET A 44 -25.14 14.30 -3.37
N LEU A 45 -24.93 14.25 -4.68
CA LEU A 45 -25.92 14.73 -5.66
C LEU A 45 -27.22 13.93 -5.58
N ILE A 46 -27.14 12.61 -5.39
CA ILE A 46 -28.32 11.73 -5.26
C ILE A 46 -29.10 12.04 -3.97
N TYR A 47 -28.39 12.39 -2.89
CA TYR A 47 -29.01 12.80 -1.61
C TYR A 47 -29.56 14.23 -1.61
N GLY A 48 -29.40 14.99 -2.71
CA GLY A 48 -29.91 16.36 -2.83
C GLY A 48 -29.11 17.40 -2.03
N VAL A 49 -27.90 17.07 -1.60
CA VAL A 49 -26.99 18.01 -0.94
C VAL A 49 -26.33 18.90 -2.00
N PRO A 50 -26.33 20.23 -1.85
CA PRO A 50 -25.66 21.11 -2.80
C PRO A 50 -24.16 20.82 -2.83
N LEU A 51 -23.61 20.64 -4.03
CA LEU A 51 -22.19 20.33 -4.26
C LEU A 51 -21.26 21.38 -3.63
N VAL A 52 -21.71 22.64 -3.53
CA VAL A 52 -20.95 23.73 -2.90
C VAL A 52 -20.62 23.40 -1.44
N ASN A 53 -21.60 22.90 -0.67
CA ASN A 53 -21.39 22.53 0.74
C ASN A 53 -20.47 21.32 0.89
N PHE A 54 -20.49 20.39 -0.08
CA PHE A 54 -19.56 19.27 -0.11
C PHE A 54 -18.11 19.74 -0.28
N TYR A 55 -17.85 20.57 -1.30
CA TYR A 55 -16.50 21.05 -1.57
C TYR A 55 -15.97 21.94 -0.43
N GLU A 56 -16.80 22.79 0.17
CA GLU A 56 -16.42 23.58 1.34
C GLU A 56 -16.12 22.70 2.56
N GLY A 57 -16.92 21.64 2.80
CA GLY A 57 -16.67 20.70 3.88
C GLY A 57 -15.37 19.92 3.69
N VAL A 58 -15.09 19.47 2.47
CA VAL A 58 -13.84 18.78 2.13
C VAL A 58 -12.64 19.71 2.31
N LEU A 59 -12.70 20.95 1.81
CA LEU A 59 -11.59 21.90 1.94
C LEU A 59 -11.30 22.33 3.39
N ASN A 60 -12.33 22.39 4.25
CA ASN A 60 -12.13 22.72 5.66
C ASN A 60 -11.64 21.52 6.50
N THR A 61 -11.93 20.29 6.07
CA THR A 61 -11.57 19.09 6.84
C THR A 61 -10.23 18.51 6.42
N VAL A 62 -9.87 18.61 5.13
CA VAL A 62 -8.64 18.03 4.59
C VAL A 62 -7.47 18.95 4.90
N VAL A 63 -6.55 18.50 5.75
CA VAL A 63 -5.30 19.19 6.03
C VAL A 63 -4.20 18.65 5.13
N LEU A 64 -3.20 19.48 4.79
CA LEU A 64 -2.02 19.04 4.02
C LEU A 64 -1.30 17.85 4.68
N GLU A 65 -1.35 17.76 6.00
CA GLU A 65 -0.76 16.68 6.80
C GLU A 65 -1.43 15.33 6.56
N ASP A 66 -2.75 15.29 6.31
CA ASP A 66 -3.46 14.06 5.96
C ASP A 66 -2.96 13.48 4.63
N ILE A 67 -2.67 14.36 3.67
CA ILE A 67 -2.15 13.98 2.36
C ILE A 67 -0.72 13.44 2.49
N PHE A 68 0.16 14.15 3.21
CA PHE A 68 1.56 13.72 3.37
C PHE A 68 1.69 12.45 4.21
N SER A 69 0.92 12.32 5.30
CA SER A 69 0.90 11.11 6.12
C SER A 69 0.33 9.91 5.35
N GLY A 70 -0.74 10.11 4.57
CA GLY A 70 -1.32 9.10 3.68
C GLY A 70 -0.34 8.62 2.61
N LEU A 71 0.37 9.54 1.94
CA LEU A 71 1.35 9.21 0.90
C LEU A 71 2.57 8.47 1.46
N THR A 72 3.06 8.89 2.63
CA THR A 72 4.17 8.22 3.33
C THR A 72 3.78 6.79 3.70
N LYS A 73 2.58 6.61 4.23
CA LYS A 73 2.02 5.31 4.59
C LYS A 73 1.81 4.39 3.39
N ALA A 74 1.28 4.91 2.28
CA ALA A 74 1.13 4.18 1.03
C ALA A 74 2.47 3.64 0.51
N THR A 75 3.51 4.47 0.57
CA THR A 75 4.87 4.11 0.15
C THR A 75 5.44 2.99 1.03
N LEU A 76 5.27 3.07 2.35
CA LEU A 76 5.70 2.03 3.29
C LEU A 76 5.00 0.69 3.03
N PHE A 77 3.68 0.71 2.78
CA PHE A 77 2.92 -0.50 2.48
C PHE A 77 3.38 -1.15 1.18
N GLY A 78 3.68 -0.36 0.14
CA GLY A 78 4.25 -0.87 -1.11
C GLY A 78 5.54 -1.65 -0.90
N VAL A 79 6.44 -1.15 -0.04
CA VAL A 79 7.71 -1.81 0.30
C VAL A 79 7.49 -3.09 1.09
N VAL A 80 6.59 -3.09 2.07
CA VAL A 80 6.27 -4.27 2.89
C VAL A 80 5.67 -5.37 2.01
N VAL A 81 4.70 -5.05 1.17
CA VAL A 81 4.06 -6.04 0.27
C VAL A 81 5.07 -6.61 -0.72
N ALA A 82 5.88 -5.77 -1.35
CA ALA A 82 6.87 -6.22 -2.33
C ALA A 82 7.95 -7.11 -1.70
N SER A 83 8.41 -6.77 -0.49
CA SER A 83 9.42 -7.56 0.22
C SER A 83 8.88 -8.90 0.72
N VAL A 84 7.72 -8.94 1.36
CA VAL A 84 7.08 -10.19 1.84
C VAL A 84 6.71 -11.10 0.66
N GLY A 85 6.19 -10.53 -0.43
CA GLY A 85 5.89 -11.27 -1.65
C GLY A 85 7.13 -11.92 -2.27
N CYS A 86 8.25 -11.19 -2.35
CA CYS A 86 9.51 -11.74 -2.85
C CYS A 86 10.10 -12.81 -1.92
N LEU A 87 10.04 -12.62 -0.60
CA LEU A 87 10.54 -13.59 0.38
C LEU A 87 9.80 -14.92 0.27
N ARG A 88 8.47 -14.89 0.24
CA ARG A 88 7.64 -16.10 0.12
C ARG A 88 7.72 -16.74 -1.26
N GLY A 89 7.86 -15.94 -2.31
CA GLY A 89 8.12 -16.42 -3.66
C GLY A 89 9.43 -17.19 -3.77
N MET A 90 10.51 -16.74 -3.12
CA MET A 90 11.79 -17.45 -3.08
C MET A 90 11.77 -18.72 -2.24
N GLN A 91 10.91 -18.80 -1.21
CA GLN A 91 10.74 -19.97 -0.35
C GLN A 91 9.79 -21.04 -0.93
N THR A 92 9.31 -20.85 -2.16
CA THR A 92 8.32 -21.75 -2.76
C THR A 92 8.99 -23.03 -3.27
N GLY A 93 8.39 -24.18 -2.92
CA GLY A 93 8.83 -25.48 -3.41
C GLY A 93 8.50 -25.73 -4.88
N THR A 94 8.90 -26.88 -5.42
CA THR A 94 8.59 -27.26 -6.79
C THR A 94 7.15 -27.79 -6.91
N GLY A 95 6.42 -27.37 -7.94
CA GLY A 95 5.08 -27.85 -8.27
C GLY A 95 3.95 -26.83 -8.08
N ALA A 96 2.87 -26.98 -8.85
CA ALA A 96 1.76 -26.01 -8.89
C ALA A 96 1.02 -25.88 -7.55
N ALA A 97 0.85 -26.98 -6.81
CA ALA A 97 0.20 -26.97 -5.49
C ALA A 97 1.03 -26.19 -4.45
N ALA A 98 2.36 -26.30 -4.50
CA ALA A 98 3.26 -25.57 -3.60
C ALA A 98 3.19 -24.05 -3.85
N VAL A 99 3.04 -23.61 -5.10
CA VAL A 99 2.88 -22.20 -5.46
C VAL A 99 1.60 -21.61 -4.84
N GLY A 100 0.46 -22.30 -4.94
CA GLY A 100 -0.80 -21.85 -4.34
C GLY A 100 -0.76 -21.73 -2.81
N ILE A 101 -0.08 -22.65 -2.14
CA ILE A 101 0.10 -22.60 -0.66
C ILE A 101 1.05 -21.46 -0.28
N SER A 102 2.13 -21.25 -1.03
CA SER A 102 3.05 -20.15 -0.79
C SER A 102 2.42 -18.79 -1.04
N THR A 103 1.59 -18.63 -2.08
CA THR A 103 0.90 -17.36 -2.37
C THR A 103 -0.14 -17.02 -1.31
N THR A 104 -0.93 -17.99 -0.84
CA THR A 104 -1.88 -17.76 0.27
C THR A 104 -1.16 -17.40 1.56
N ARG A 105 -0.08 -18.10 1.91
CA ARG A 105 0.79 -17.73 3.05
C ARG A 105 1.42 -16.35 2.88
N ALA A 106 1.78 -15.96 1.66
CA ALA A 106 2.30 -14.63 1.37
C ALA A 106 1.26 -13.55 1.62
N VAL A 107 0.04 -13.70 1.11
CA VAL A 107 -1.03 -12.72 1.29
C VAL A 107 -1.37 -12.55 2.77
N VAL A 108 -1.56 -13.66 3.51
CA VAL A 108 -1.87 -13.59 4.95
C VAL A 108 -0.73 -12.93 5.72
N SER A 109 0.52 -13.34 5.46
CA SER A 109 1.70 -12.75 6.12
C SER A 109 1.83 -11.27 5.80
N SER A 110 1.59 -10.85 4.56
CA SER A 110 1.64 -9.45 4.16
C SER A 110 0.57 -8.62 4.86
N ILE A 111 -0.68 -9.08 4.88
CA ILE A 111 -1.79 -8.36 5.53
C ILE A 111 -1.51 -8.17 7.02
N VAL A 112 -1.09 -9.22 7.73
CA VAL A 112 -0.75 -9.12 9.16
C VAL A 112 0.37 -8.12 9.39
N MET A 113 1.42 -8.14 8.56
CA MET A 113 2.55 -7.22 8.69
C MET A 113 2.15 -5.77 8.42
N ILE A 114 1.29 -5.54 7.42
CA ILE A 114 0.72 -4.23 7.11
C ILE A 114 -0.10 -3.73 8.30
N THR A 115 -0.99 -4.54 8.88
CA THR A 115 -1.80 -4.15 10.03
C THR A 115 -0.96 -3.78 11.25
N VAL A 116 0.14 -4.51 11.52
CA VAL A 116 1.04 -4.17 12.63
C VAL A 116 1.76 -2.85 12.37
N VAL A 117 2.31 -2.66 11.17
CA VAL A 117 3.00 -1.41 10.79
C VAL A 117 2.03 -0.23 10.83
N ASP A 118 0.80 -0.43 10.36
CA ASP A 118 -0.28 0.54 10.41
C ASP A 118 -0.61 0.97 11.85
N GLY A 119 -0.79 0.00 12.75
CA GLY A 119 -1.07 0.27 14.15
C GLY A 119 0.04 1.06 14.84
N ILE A 120 1.31 0.77 14.53
CA ILE A 120 2.46 1.54 15.03
C ILE A 120 2.41 2.96 14.48
N PHE A 121 2.15 3.13 13.18
CA PHE A 121 2.07 4.44 12.54
C PHE A 121 0.93 5.28 13.13
N ALA A 122 -0.25 4.69 13.31
CA ALA A 122 -1.40 5.32 13.93
C ALA A 122 -1.11 5.76 15.38
N TYR A 123 -0.46 4.90 16.17
CA TYR A 123 -0.06 5.24 17.54
C TYR A 123 0.95 6.39 17.57
N VAL A 124 1.94 6.39 16.66
CA VAL A 124 2.92 7.47 16.54
C VAL A 124 2.27 8.79 16.12
N SER A 125 1.35 8.74 15.15
CA SER A 125 0.58 9.92 14.71
C SER A 125 -0.21 10.51 15.88
N TYR A 126 -0.94 9.68 16.62
CA TYR A 126 -1.71 10.09 17.80
C TYR A 126 -0.82 10.69 18.90
N ARG A 127 0.36 10.11 19.13
CA ARG A 127 1.32 10.59 20.13
C ARG A 127 2.00 11.89 19.77
N THR A 128 2.13 12.19 18.48
CA THR A 128 2.83 13.40 17.99
C THR A 128 1.91 14.63 18.05
N GLY A 129 0.63 14.45 18.37
CA GLY A 129 -0.29 15.57 18.62
C GLY A 129 -0.59 16.39 17.37
N PHE A 130 -0.69 15.70 16.24
CA PHE A 130 -1.39 16.17 15.04
C PHE A 130 -2.75 15.47 15.00
#